data_AF-A0A3L6FD77-F1
#
_entry.id   AF-A0A3L6FD77-F1
#
_cell.length_a   1.000
_cell.length_b   1.000
_cell.length_c   1.000
_cell.angle_alpha   90.00
_cell.angle_beta   90.00
_cell.angle_gamma   90.00
#
_symmetry.space_group_name_H-M   'P 1'
#
loop_
_entity.id
_entity.type
_entity.pdbx_description
1 polymer ?
#
loop_
_entity_poly.entity_id
_entity_poly.type
_entity_poly.pdbx_seq_one_letter_code
_entity_poly.pdbx_strand_id
1 'polypeptide(L)'
;MAMHERIVGTPFKFMHCWLILRHEMKWNALLDSMNPTDAKETEQKGTNIMEELLPPKIARPTGRDHDKNMKSNISSSSFTACIDVIQKLSMEHGAFEERQDATSREEATHMVVRSDRKLALQEEVIIIQKASLEIQQQMLKLQEEEREERVMTMDVNKMEPWVREYYINKQKKIAASSMNVETSSAREPS
;
A
#
# COMPACT_ATOMS: atom_id res chain seq x y z
N MET A 1 20.38 20.58 -19.97
CA MET A 1 19.50 19.77 -19.09
C MET A 1 19.85 18.28 -19.04
N ALA A 2 20.73 17.76 -19.92
CA ALA A 2 21.36 16.43 -19.75
C ALA A 2 22.35 16.35 -18.57
N MET A 3 22.56 17.45 -17.85
CA MET A 3 23.58 17.56 -16.81
C MET A 3 23.11 16.96 -15.47
N HIS A 4 21.86 17.18 -15.05
CA HIS A 4 21.32 16.57 -13.82
C HIS A 4 21.31 15.05 -13.91
N GLU A 5 20.81 14.51 -15.03
CA GLU A 5 20.73 13.08 -15.25
C GLU A 5 22.11 12.43 -15.39
N ARG A 6 23.10 13.12 -15.97
CA ARG A 6 24.50 12.66 -15.95
C ARG A 6 25.15 12.66 -14.58
N ILE A 7 24.75 13.56 -13.68
CA ILE A 7 25.37 13.69 -12.35
C ILE A 7 24.69 12.78 -11.32
N VAL A 8 23.36 12.67 -11.38
CA VAL A 8 22.55 12.01 -10.34
C VAL A 8 21.98 10.67 -10.83
N GLY A 9 22.11 10.34 -12.12
CA GLY A 9 21.66 9.07 -12.69
C GLY A 9 20.14 8.86 -12.67
N THR A 10 19.37 9.88 -12.28
CA THR A 10 17.91 9.82 -12.20
C THR A 10 17.28 11.06 -12.84
N PRO A 11 16.10 10.92 -13.47
CA PRO A 11 15.36 12.05 -13.99
C PRO A 11 14.90 12.94 -12.83
N PHE A 12 14.96 14.26 -13.02
CA PHE A 12 14.59 15.21 -11.97
C PHE A 12 13.11 15.05 -11.60
N LYS A 13 12.84 14.70 -10.34
CA LYS A 13 11.51 14.27 -9.88
C LYS A 13 10.42 15.35 -10.02
N PHE A 14 10.81 16.63 -10.03
CA PHE A 14 9.88 17.77 -10.14
C PHE A 14 9.89 18.43 -11.53
N MET A 15 10.33 17.72 -12.58
CA MET A 15 10.33 18.27 -13.95
C MET A 15 8.93 18.70 -14.39
N HIS A 16 7.92 17.92 -14.05
CA HIS A 16 6.53 18.23 -14.40
C HIS A 16 6.07 19.54 -13.74
N CYS A 17 6.35 19.71 -12.44
CA CYS A 17 6.04 20.94 -11.71
C CYS A 17 6.78 22.16 -12.29
N TRP A 18 8.05 22.00 -12.66
CA TRP A 18 8.83 23.05 -13.29
C TRP A 18 8.25 23.48 -14.65
N LEU A 19 7.85 22.52 -15.49
CA LEU A 19 7.25 22.81 -16.80
C LEU A 19 5.92 23.57 -16.70
N ILE A 20 5.16 23.34 -15.62
CA ILE A 20 3.92 24.09 -15.34
C ILE A 20 4.25 25.51 -14.88
N LEU A 21 5.16 25.65 -13.91
CA LEU A 21 5.43 26.92 -13.23
C LEU A 21 6.29 27.90 -14.05
N ARG A 22 7.02 27.43 -15.07
CA ARG A 22 7.95 28.27 -15.85
C ARG A 22 7.32 29.45 -16.59
N HIS A 23 5.99 29.49 -16.74
CA HIS A 23 5.28 30.56 -17.45
C HIS A 23 4.63 31.58 -16.49
N GLU A 24 4.70 31.36 -15.18
CA GLU A 24 4.17 32.30 -14.19
C GLU A 24 4.96 33.63 -14.22
N MET A 25 4.23 34.76 -14.22
CA MET A 25 4.81 36.10 -14.35
C MET A 25 5.85 36.41 -13.27
N LYS A 26 5.70 35.82 -12.07
CA LYS A 26 6.64 35.95 -10.96
C LYS A 26 8.03 35.43 -11.30
N TRP A 27 8.12 34.36 -12.07
CA TRP A 27 9.40 33.77 -12.49
C TRP A 27 9.94 34.43 -13.76
N ASN A 28 9.06 34.83 -14.70
CA ASN A 28 9.47 35.54 -15.91
C ASN A 28 10.07 36.92 -15.58
N ALA A 29 9.48 37.70 -14.67
CA ALA A 29 10.04 38.98 -14.26
C ALA A 29 11.45 38.85 -13.63
N LEU A 30 11.69 37.75 -12.92
CA LEU A 30 13.00 37.44 -12.35
C LEU A 30 14.00 37.01 -13.44
N LEU A 31 13.57 36.20 -14.40
CA LEU A 31 14.40 35.77 -15.55
C LEU A 31 14.74 36.95 -16.48
N ASP A 32 13.79 37.86 -16.72
CA ASP A 32 14.02 39.09 -17.49
C ASP A 32 15.00 40.02 -16.78
N SER A 33 14.99 40.06 -15.44
CA SER A 33 15.99 40.81 -14.67
C SER A 33 17.40 40.18 -14.73
N MET A 34 17.50 38.89 -15.05
CA MET A 34 18.77 38.15 -15.13
C MET A 34 19.36 38.09 -16.54
N ASN A 35 18.57 38.33 -17.58
CA ASN A 35 19.03 38.48 -18.97
C ASN A 35 19.00 39.96 -19.37
N PRO A 36 20.06 40.74 -19.13
CA PRO A 36 20.16 42.07 -19.70
C PRO A 36 20.48 41.93 -21.20
N THR A 37 19.47 41.61 -22.01
CA THR A 37 19.57 41.82 -23.46
C THR A 37 19.37 43.30 -23.74
N ASP A 38 20.47 43.95 -24.13
CA ASP A 38 20.62 45.30 -24.68
C ASP A 38 19.33 45.89 -25.27
N ALA A 39 18.54 46.57 -24.44
CA ALA A 39 17.60 47.59 -24.91
C ALA A 39 18.35 48.92 -24.86
N LYS A 40 19.01 49.25 -25.97
CA LYS A 40 19.57 50.58 -26.19
C LYS A 40 18.51 51.64 -25.90
N GLU A 41 18.80 52.47 -24.93
CA GLU A 41 18.20 53.77 -24.73
C GLU A 41 18.30 54.54 -26.04
N THR A 42 17.16 54.86 -26.64
CA THR A 42 17.02 56.06 -27.45
C THR A 42 15.98 56.89 -26.75
N GLU A 43 16.46 57.75 -25.84
CA GLU A 43 15.73 58.92 -25.41
C GLU A 43 15.37 59.75 -26.65
N GLN A 44 14.09 59.80 -27.00
CA GLN A 44 13.55 60.96 -27.70
C GLN A 44 12.41 61.54 -26.87
N LYS A 45 12.82 62.58 -26.15
CA LYS A 45 12.03 63.64 -25.55
C LYS A 45 11.15 64.29 -26.64
N GLY A 46 9.82 64.27 -26.47
CA GLY A 46 8.96 65.12 -27.29
C GLY A 46 7.48 64.76 -27.28
N THR A 47 6.69 65.69 -26.75
CA THR A 47 5.25 65.93 -27.02
C THR A 47 4.23 64.91 -26.51
N ASN A 48 3.70 65.22 -25.32
CA ASN A 48 2.27 65.39 -25.01
C ASN A 48 1.27 64.62 -25.90
N ILE A 49 0.51 63.71 -25.29
CA ILE A 49 -0.90 63.31 -25.54
C ILE A 49 -1.07 61.85 -25.06
N MET A 50 -2.15 61.60 -24.30
CA MET A 50 -2.63 60.32 -23.73
C MET A 50 -1.99 59.83 -22.42
N GLU A 51 -2.32 60.52 -21.33
CA GLU A 51 -2.39 59.92 -19.98
C GLU A 51 -3.83 59.44 -19.72
N GLU A 52 -4.34 58.50 -20.53
CA GLU A 52 -5.70 57.97 -20.37
C GLU A 52 -5.81 56.48 -20.74
N LEU A 53 -4.83 55.62 -20.43
CA LEU A 53 -5.03 54.17 -20.57
C LEU A 53 -4.15 53.26 -19.68
N LEU A 54 -3.50 53.79 -18.63
CA LEU A 54 -2.79 52.93 -17.67
C LEU A 54 -3.69 52.54 -16.48
N PRO A 55 -3.77 51.24 -16.12
CA PRO A 55 -4.50 50.79 -14.94
C PRO A 55 -4.02 51.51 -13.67
N PRO A 56 -4.89 51.79 -12.70
CA PRO A 56 -4.52 52.52 -11.49
C PRO A 56 -3.34 51.84 -10.79
N LYS A 57 -2.31 52.61 -10.44
CA LYS A 57 -1.24 52.14 -9.53
C LYS A 57 -1.88 51.86 -8.18
N ILE A 58 -2.26 50.60 -7.94
CA ILE A 58 -2.80 50.15 -6.65
C ILE A 58 -1.73 50.40 -5.59
N ALA A 59 -2.00 51.33 -4.68
CA ALA A 59 -1.15 51.55 -3.52
C ALA A 59 -1.06 50.25 -2.70
N ARG A 60 0.16 49.91 -2.28
CA ARG A 60 0.41 48.72 -1.47
C ARG A 60 -0.45 48.80 -0.19
N PRO A 61 -1.13 47.74 0.22
CA PRO A 61 -1.93 47.74 1.45
C PRO A 61 -1.08 48.18 2.64
N THR A 62 -1.67 49.01 3.49
CA THR A 62 -1.06 49.50 4.74
C THR A 62 -0.54 48.32 5.56
N GLY A 63 0.73 48.39 5.96
CA GLY A 63 1.41 47.30 6.64
C GLY A 63 0.85 47.03 8.04
N ARG A 64 0.90 45.75 8.42
CA ARG A 64 0.45 45.17 9.70
C ARG A 64 0.85 45.94 10.97
N ASP A 65 1.95 46.70 10.93
CA ASP A 65 2.48 47.42 12.10
C ASP A 65 1.76 48.75 12.39
N HIS A 66 1.13 49.38 11.40
CA HIS A 66 0.36 50.61 11.63
C HIS A 66 -0.90 50.34 12.47
N ASP A 67 -1.55 49.19 12.29
CA ASP A 67 -2.79 48.82 12.97
C ASP A 67 -2.61 48.46 14.46
N LYS A 68 -1.37 48.34 14.93
CA LYS A 68 -1.08 48.04 16.34
C LYS A 68 -1.24 49.28 17.23
N ASN A 69 -1.09 50.49 16.67
CA ASN A 69 -1.10 51.74 17.45
C ASN A 69 -2.52 52.29 17.70
N MET A 70 -3.53 51.81 16.96
CA MET A 70 -4.95 52.13 17.19
C MET A 70 -5.67 51.09 18.08
N LYS A 71 -4.96 50.05 18.53
CA LYS A 71 -5.54 48.89 19.24
C LYS A 71 -5.56 49.04 20.77
N SER A 72 -4.97 50.10 21.32
CA SER A 72 -4.81 50.29 22.78
C SER A 72 -6.07 50.75 23.50
N ASN A 73 -7.18 51.01 22.78
CA ASN A 73 -8.45 51.45 23.36
C ASN A 73 -9.63 50.53 22.97
N ILE A 74 -9.40 49.21 22.90
CA ILE A 74 -10.49 48.23 22.80
C ILE A 74 -11.15 48.11 24.17
N SER A 75 -12.44 48.45 24.24
CA SER A 75 -13.27 48.31 25.45
C SER A 75 -13.22 46.86 25.98
N SER A 76 -13.06 46.71 27.30
CA SER A 76 -12.97 45.43 28.01
C SER A 76 -14.08 44.43 27.62
N SER A 77 -15.26 44.92 27.25
CA SER A 77 -16.40 44.12 26.78
C SER A 77 -16.16 43.36 25.45
N SER A 78 -15.33 43.88 24.54
CA SER A 78 -15.03 43.22 23.26
C SER A 78 -13.93 42.15 23.37
N PHE A 79 -13.02 42.29 24.33
CA PHE A 79 -11.97 41.30 24.58
C PHE A 79 -12.54 40.04 25.24
N THR A 80 -13.46 40.18 26.21
CA THR A 80 -14.17 39.05 26.82
C THR A 80 -14.96 38.26 25.79
N ALA A 81 -15.70 38.93 24.88
CA ALA A 81 -16.41 38.25 23.80
C ALA A 81 -15.48 37.47 22.84
N CYS A 82 -14.26 37.97 22.59
CA CYS A 82 -13.26 37.27 21.78
C CYS A 82 -12.74 36.00 22.48
N ILE A 83 -12.47 36.07 23.78
CA ILE A 83 -12.04 34.93 24.59
C ILE A 83 -13.14 33.86 24.66
N ASP A 84 -14.40 34.25 24.86
CA ASP A 84 -15.53 33.33 24.92
C ASP A 84 -15.71 32.55 23.61
N VAL A 85 -15.51 33.21 22.46
CA VAL A 85 -15.56 32.55 21.15
C VAL A 85 -14.41 31.55 21.00
N ILE A 86 -13.19 31.91 21.40
CA ILE A 86 -12.03 31.00 21.32
C ILE A 86 -12.24 29.79 22.23
N GLN A 87 -12.72 30.01 23.46
CA GLN A 87 -13.02 28.93 24.40
C GLN A 87 -14.12 28.01 23.85
N LYS A 88 -15.18 28.58 23.27
CA LYS A 88 -16.26 27.81 22.64
C LYS A 88 -15.75 26.98 21.46
N LEU A 89 -14.91 27.55 20.61
CA LEU A 89 -14.28 26.84 19.48
C LEU A 89 -13.37 25.70 19.96
N SER A 90 -12.61 25.91 21.04
CA SER A 90 -11.78 24.84 21.63
C SER A 90 -12.63 23.69 22.20
N MET A 91 -13.74 24.01 22.86
CA MET A 91 -14.67 22.99 23.38
C MET A 91 -15.37 22.24 22.25
N GLU A 92 -15.79 22.94 21.19
CA GLU A 92 -16.40 22.33 20.00
C GLU A 92 -15.42 21.44 19.26
N HIS A 93 -14.16 21.86 19.11
CA HIS A 93 -13.10 21.05 18.52
C HIS A 93 -12.85 19.77 19.32
N GLY A 94 -12.75 19.86 20.65
CA GLY A 94 -12.58 18.68 21.51
C GLY A 94 -13.77 17.72 21.43
N ALA A 95 -15.00 18.24 21.41
CA ALA A 95 -16.19 17.42 21.25
C ALA A 95 -16.32 16.79 19.85
N PHE A 96 -15.84 17.47 18.81
CA PHE A 96 -15.79 16.94 17.45
C PHE A 96 -14.73 15.85 17.29
N GLU A 97 -13.53 16.08 17.84
CA GLU A 97 -12.42 15.13 17.88
C GLU A 97 -12.82 13.85 18.64
N GLU A 98 -13.45 13.99 19.82
CA GLU A 98 -13.96 12.84 20.57
C GLU A 98 -15.01 12.03 19.80
N ARG A 99 -15.92 12.69 19.07
CA ARG A 99 -16.89 12.00 18.21
C ARG A 99 -16.24 11.30 17.03
N GLN A 100 -15.22 11.92 16.44
CA GLN A 100 -14.45 11.33 15.35
C GLN A 100 -13.68 10.11 15.83
N ASP A 101 -13.04 10.19 16.99
CA ASP A 101 -12.33 9.08 17.62
C ASP A 101 -13.27 7.95 18.04
N ALA A 102 -14.45 8.27 18.58
CA ALA A 102 -15.47 7.28 18.90
C ALA A 102 -15.94 6.52 17.64
N THR A 103 -16.19 7.25 16.55
CA THR A 103 -16.59 6.65 15.26
C THR A 103 -15.46 5.79 14.70
N SER A 104 -14.22 6.29 14.69
CA SER A 104 -13.02 5.57 14.24
C SER A 104 -12.79 4.28 15.05
N ARG A 105 -13.01 4.34 16.37
CA ARG A 105 -12.89 3.18 17.25
C ARG A 105 -13.96 2.15 16.96
N GLU A 106 -15.21 2.56 16.74
CA GLU A 106 -16.30 1.65 16.38
C GLU A 106 -16.07 1.00 15.00
N GLU A 107 -15.57 1.77 14.03
CA GLU A 107 -15.15 1.22 12.73
C GLU A 107 -14.01 0.21 12.88
N ALA A 108 -13.02 0.51 13.74
CA ALA A 108 -11.91 -0.39 14.02
C ALA A 108 -12.37 -1.70 14.68
N THR A 109 -13.31 -1.66 15.63
CA THR A 109 -13.85 -2.90 16.23
C THR A 109 -14.62 -3.73 15.20
N HIS A 110 -15.42 -3.09 14.34
CA HIS A 110 -16.17 -3.79 13.30
C HIS A 110 -15.24 -4.41 12.24
N MET A 111 -14.13 -3.74 11.93
CA MET A 111 -13.05 -4.28 11.07
C MET A 111 -12.41 -5.51 11.68
N VAL A 112 -12.05 -5.47 12.97
CA VAL A 112 -11.44 -6.61 13.69
C VAL A 112 -12.40 -7.81 13.72
N VAL A 113 -13.67 -7.60 14.06
CA VAL A 113 -14.67 -8.69 14.08
C VAL A 113 -14.81 -9.34 12.69
N ARG A 114 -14.80 -8.53 11.62
CA ARG A 114 -14.87 -9.04 10.26
C ARG A 114 -13.61 -9.81 9.88
N SER A 115 -12.42 -9.32 10.26
CA SER A 115 -11.17 -10.02 9.99
C SER A 115 -11.08 -11.34 10.75
N ASP A 116 -11.49 -11.37 12.01
CA ASP A 116 -11.47 -12.57 12.84
C ASP A 116 -12.41 -13.64 12.30
N ARG A 117 -13.63 -13.24 11.89
CA ARG A 117 -14.55 -14.15 11.21
C ARG A 117 -13.96 -14.71 9.91
N LYS A 118 -13.26 -13.87 9.14
CA LYS A 118 -12.60 -14.32 7.90
C LYS A 118 -11.47 -15.30 8.22
N LEU A 119 -10.69 -15.04 9.26
CA LEU A 119 -9.59 -15.90 9.69
C LEU A 119 -10.12 -17.27 10.14
N ALA A 120 -11.17 -17.30 10.96
CA ALA A 120 -11.80 -18.55 11.40
C ALA A 120 -12.29 -19.40 10.21
N LEU A 121 -12.91 -18.77 9.21
CA LEU A 121 -13.31 -19.47 7.99
C LEU A 121 -12.12 -20.02 7.20
N GLN A 122 -10.99 -19.31 7.16
CA GLN A 122 -9.78 -19.79 6.51
C GLN A 122 -9.17 -20.98 7.25
N GLU A 123 -9.16 -20.94 8.59
CA GLU A 123 -8.69 -22.04 9.42
C GLU A 123 -9.52 -23.31 9.20
N GLU A 124 -10.86 -23.20 9.18
CA GLU A 124 -11.75 -24.33 8.87
C GLU A 124 -11.50 -24.91 7.47
N VAL A 125 -11.29 -24.06 6.46
CA VAL A 125 -10.94 -24.51 5.11
C VAL A 125 -9.63 -25.29 5.11
N ILE A 126 -8.62 -24.82 5.86
CA ILE A 126 -7.34 -25.53 5.98
C ILE A 126 -7.53 -26.88 6.67
N ILE A 127 -8.36 -26.97 7.70
CA ILE A 127 -8.67 -28.24 8.40
C ILE A 127 -9.32 -29.23 7.42
N ILE A 128 -10.33 -28.78 6.69
CA ILE A 128 -11.03 -29.62 5.69
C ILE A 128 -10.06 -30.08 4.60
N GLN A 129 -9.18 -29.19 4.11
CA GLN A 129 -8.17 -29.54 3.11
C GLN A 129 -7.18 -30.58 3.63
N LYS A 130 -6.70 -30.44 4.86
CA LYS A 130 -5.82 -31.44 5.50
C LYS A 130 -6.51 -32.80 5.62
N ALA A 131 -7.75 -32.83 6.11
CA ALA A 131 -8.52 -34.07 6.21
C ALA A 131 -8.76 -34.72 4.82
N SER A 132 -9.05 -33.91 3.79
CA SER A 132 -9.19 -34.41 2.42
C SER A 132 -7.89 -35.00 1.88
N LEU A 133 -6.74 -34.39 2.16
CA LEU A 133 -5.44 -34.92 1.74
C LEU A 133 -5.10 -36.22 2.48
N GLU A 134 -5.41 -36.30 3.77
CA GLU A 134 -5.23 -37.52 4.56
C GLU A 134 -6.08 -38.68 4.01
N ILE A 135 -7.36 -38.42 3.70
CA ILE A 135 -8.24 -39.41 3.06
C ILE A 135 -7.67 -39.87 1.71
N GLN A 136 -7.14 -38.94 0.89
CA GLN A 136 -6.51 -39.28 -0.39
C GLN A 136 -5.27 -40.16 -0.20
N GLN A 137 -4.42 -39.87 0.79
CA GLN A 137 -3.25 -40.69 1.11
C GLN A 137 -3.65 -42.09 1.57
N GLN A 138 -4.64 -42.20 2.47
CA GLN A 138 -5.16 -43.49 2.91
C GLN A 138 -5.76 -44.28 1.75
N MET A 139 -6.50 -43.63 0.85
CA MET A 139 -7.06 -44.28 -0.33
C MET A 139 -5.98 -44.79 -1.29
N LEU A 140 -4.91 -44.03 -1.51
CA LEU A 140 -3.76 -44.49 -2.31
C LEU A 140 -3.07 -45.70 -1.66
N LYS A 141 -2.91 -45.69 -0.33
CA LYS A 141 -2.32 -46.80 0.41
C LYS A 141 -3.18 -48.06 0.29
N LEU A 142 -4.49 -47.95 0.47
CA LEU A 142 -5.43 -49.06 0.29
C LEU A 142 -5.42 -49.59 -1.14
N GLN A 143 -5.33 -48.72 -2.15
CA GLN A 143 -5.20 -49.14 -3.55
C GLN A 143 -3.88 -49.87 -3.85
N GLU A 144 -2.79 -49.47 -3.20
CA GLU A 144 -1.51 -50.18 -3.29
C GLU A 144 -1.60 -51.56 -2.65
N GLU A 145 -2.16 -51.65 -1.45
CA GLU A 145 -2.39 -52.89 -0.73
C GLU A 145 -3.31 -53.84 -1.52
N GLU A 146 -4.41 -53.35 -2.08
CA GLU A 146 -5.31 -54.15 -2.94
C GLU A 146 -4.57 -54.67 -4.19
N ARG A 147 -3.69 -53.86 -4.78
CA ARG A 147 -2.89 -54.27 -5.93
C ARG A 147 -1.88 -55.36 -5.54
N GLU A 148 -1.28 -55.25 -4.36
CA GLU A 148 -0.35 -56.24 -3.82
C GLU A 148 -1.07 -57.55 -3.49
N GLU A 149 -2.21 -57.49 -2.80
CA GLU A 149 -3.06 -58.65 -2.51
C GLU A 149 -3.49 -59.36 -3.79
N ARG A 150 -3.90 -58.60 -4.81
CA ARG A 150 -4.24 -59.14 -6.13
C ARG A 150 -3.07 -59.87 -6.79
N VAL A 151 -1.85 -59.33 -6.66
CA VAL A 151 -0.64 -60.00 -7.18
C VAL A 151 -0.31 -61.25 -6.37
N MET A 152 -0.47 -61.23 -5.05
CA MET A 152 -0.18 -62.35 -4.15
C MET A 152 -1.18 -63.50 -4.31
N THR A 153 -2.47 -63.21 -4.55
CA THR A 153 -3.54 -64.21 -4.72
C THR A 153 -3.60 -64.84 -6.11
N MET A 154 -2.87 -64.28 -7.08
CA MET A 154 -2.92 -64.72 -8.47
C MET A 154 -2.18 -66.04 -8.70
N ASP A 155 -2.85 -67.00 -9.34
CA ASP A 155 -2.29 -68.33 -9.64
C ASP A 155 -1.29 -68.28 -10.81
N VAL A 156 -0.01 -68.34 -10.48
CA VAL A 156 1.10 -68.20 -11.43
C VAL A 156 1.34 -69.47 -12.26
N ASN A 157 0.81 -70.62 -11.85
CA ASN A 157 1.04 -71.89 -12.55
C ASN A 157 0.32 -71.96 -13.90
N LYS A 158 -0.78 -71.21 -14.04
CA LYS A 158 -1.59 -71.16 -15.27
C LYS A 158 -1.02 -70.21 -16.34
N MET A 159 0.06 -69.49 -16.05
CA MET A 159 0.66 -68.50 -16.95
C MET A 159 1.77 -69.09 -17.81
N GLU A 160 2.06 -68.44 -18.95
CA GLU A 160 3.23 -68.77 -19.79
C GLU A 160 4.55 -68.64 -19.00
N PRO A 161 5.59 -69.45 -19.31
CA PRO A 161 6.82 -69.50 -18.51
C PRO A 161 7.50 -68.15 -18.28
N TRP A 162 7.54 -67.28 -19.29
CA TRP A 162 8.19 -65.97 -19.21
C TRP A 162 7.41 -64.97 -18.34
N VAL A 163 6.07 -65.04 -18.34
CA VAL A 163 5.20 -64.21 -17.47
C VAL A 163 5.24 -64.73 -16.03
N ARG A 164 5.33 -66.04 -15.86
CA ARG A 164 5.36 -66.70 -14.55
C ARG A 164 6.54 -66.22 -13.70
N GLU A 165 7.73 -66.20 -14.27
CA GLU A 165 8.93 -65.75 -13.55
C GLU A 165 8.83 -64.29 -13.10
N TYR A 166 8.23 -63.43 -13.93
CA TYR A 166 7.97 -62.03 -13.58
C TYR A 166 7.08 -61.90 -12.33
N TYR A 167 5.94 -62.58 -12.30
CA TYR A 167 5.02 -62.49 -11.15
C TYR A 167 5.56 -63.17 -9.90
N ILE A 168 6.32 -64.28 -10.02
CA ILE A 168 7.01 -64.90 -8.88
C ILE A 168 7.99 -63.90 -8.24
N ASN A 169 8.81 -63.21 -9.07
CA ASN A 169 9.74 -62.21 -8.55
C ASN A 169 9.01 -61.02 -7.93
N LYS A 170 7.87 -60.64 -8.49
CA LYS A 170 7.02 -59.57 -7.94
C LYS A 170 6.41 -59.95 -6.58
N GLN A 171 5.87 -61.16 -6.44
CA GLN A 171 5.36 -61.69 -5.17
C GLN A 171 6.47 -61.75 -4.10
N LYS A 172 7.65 -62.25 -4.47
CA LYS A 172 8.82 -62.26 -3.57
C LYS A 172 9.22 -60.86 -3.12
N LYS A 173 9.19 -59.87 -4.03
CA LYS A 173 9.49 -58.47 -3.69
C LYS A 173 8.47 -57.89 -2.72
N ILE A 174 7.17 -58.12 -2.96
CA ILE A 174 6.09 -57.69 -2.06
C ILE A 174 6.28 -58.30 -0.66
N ALA A 175 6.51 -59.62 -0.58
CA ALA A 175 6.74 -60.31 0.69
C ALA A 175 7.99 -59.82 1.44
N ALA A 176 9.08 -59.50 0.72
CA ALA A 176 10.27 -58.93 1.35
C ALA A 176 10.03 -57.50 1.86
N SER A 177 9.27 -56.69 1.10
CA SER A 177 8.89 -55.34 1.50
C SER A 177 8.00 -55.33 2.74
N SER A 178 7.00 -56.22 2.84
CA SER A 178 6.13 -56.30 4.02
C SER A 178 6.91 -56.65 5.29
N MET A 179 7.85 -57.61 5.21
CA MET A 179 8.73 -57.96 6.34
C MET A 179 9.62 -56.79 6.81
N ASN A 180 10.08 -55.95 5.87
CA ASN A 180 10.88 -54.77 6.22
C ASN A 180 10.02 -53.65 6.86
N VAL A 181 8.76 -53.50 6.48
CA VAL A 181 7.85 -52.51 7.07
C VAL A 181 7.49 -52.90 8.52
N GLU A 182 7.20 -54.18 8.78
CA GLU A 182 6.89 -54.68 10.12
C GLU A 182 8.07 -54.52 11.09
N THR A 183 9.29 -54.80 10.63
CA THR A 183 10.50 -54.63 11.44
C THR A 183 10.86 -53.16 11.70
N SER A 184 10.52 -52.24 10.80
CA SER A 184 10.66 -50.80 11.02
C SER A 184 9.61 -50.25 11.98
N SER A 185 8.36 -50.72 11.89
CA SER A 185 7.28 -50.31 12.80
C SER A 185 7.49 -50.81 14.23
N ALA A 186 8.17 -51.94 14.43
CA ALA A 186 8.49 -52.48 15.75
C ALA A 186 9.63 -51.74 16.48
N ARG A 187 10.28 -50.75 15.83
CA ARG A 187 11.46 -50.04 16.34
C ARG A 187 11.19 -48.65 16.89
N GLU A 188 9.95 -48.15 16.86
CA GLU A 188 9.57 -46.92 17.58
C GLU A 188 8.83 -47.24 18.88
N PRO A 189 9.57 -47.34 20.00
CA PRO A 189 9.06 -46.97 21.31
C PRO A 189 9.92 -45.86 21.92
N SER A 190 9.38 -44.64 22.05
CA SER A 190 9.71 -43.66 23.10
C SER A 190 8.77 -42.46 23.04
#